data_AF-A0A7J3TAK0-F1
#
_entry.id   AF-A0A7J3TAK0-F1
#
_cell.length_a   1.000
_cell.length_b   1.000
_cell.length_c   1.000
_cell.angle_alpha   90.00
_cell.angle_beta   90.00
_cell.angle_gamma   90.00
#
_symmetry.space_group_name_H-M   'P 1'
#
loop_
_entity.id
_entity.type
_entity.pdbx_description
1 polymer ?
#
loop_
_entity_poly.entity_id
_entity_poly.type
_entity_poly.pdbx_seq_one_letter_code
_entity_poly.pdbx_strand_id
1 'polypeptide(L)'
;MPVAYASTPPLSAPPSTLPSINYYYHNTENYTISSTDWNNFITDVLDNRTIVTYNWSANATQDLIIFDLSYTGLNVYGSSLVVALSSIGSPTVANMTKAFWAVANDSSQVSGYTNIRALDTGAYPGFSWSTPAVKPMAVTERNIAIVVGIVAVTFILYFVFNRKH
;
A
#
# COMPACT_ATOMS: atom_id res chain seq x y z
N MET A 1 -2.32 -19.17 26.91
CA MET A 1 -2.66 -17.75 27.13
C MET A 1 -3.64 -17.36 26.04
N PRO A 2 -4.87 -16.92 26.36
CA PRO A 2 -5.81 -16.48 25.33
C PRO A 2 -5.30 -15.18 24.71
N VAL A 3 -5.14 -15.17 23.38
CA VAL A 3 -4.82 -13.97 22.61
C VAL A 3 -6.07 -13.09 22.63
N ALA A 4 -6.01 -11.95 23.32
CA ALA A 4 -7.10 -10.98 23.29
C ALA A 4 -7.23 -10.47 21.84
N TYR A 5 -8.35 -10.78 21.20
CA TYR A 5 -8.71 -10.13 19.93
C TYR A 5 -8.93 -8.66 20.25
N ALA A 6 -8.01 -7.79 19.80
CA ALA A 6 -8.21 -6.35 19.90
C ALA A 6 -9.49 -6.01 19.13
N SER A 7 -10.49 -5.48 19.83
CA SER A 7 -11.72 -5.01 19.19
C SER A 7 -11.40 -3.88 18.23
N THR A 8 -12.00 -3.91 17.04
CA THR A 8 -11.92 -2.81 16.07
C THR A 8 -12.34 -1.50 16.74
N PRO A 9 -11.48 -0.46 16.73
CA PRO A 9 -11.86 0.84 17.27
C PRO A 9 -12.98 1.44 16.40
N PRO A 10 -13.80 2.34 16.97
CA PRO A 10 -14.77 3.08 16.18
C PRO A 10 -14.05 3.88 15.08
N LEU A 11 -14.56 3.80 13.86
CA LEU A 11 -14.02 4.51 12.70
C LEU A 11 -14.82 5.78 12.46
N SER A 12 -14.15 6.92 12.56
CA SER A 12 -14.73 8.23 12.28
C SER A 12 -14.84 8.48 10.78
N ALA A 13 -15.84 9.26 10.38
CA ALA A 13 -15.87 9.79 9.01
C ALA A 13 -14.62 10.67 8.75
N PRO A 14 -14.09 10.66 7.53
CA PRO A 14 -12.97 11.50 7.17
C PRO A 14 -13.35 13.00 7.24
N PRO A 15 -12.38 13.89 7.48
CA PRO A 15 -12.58 15.33 7.38
C PRO A 15 -12.88 15.73 5.92
N SER A 16 -13.48 16.91 5.72
CA SER A 16 -13.75 17.44 4.38
C SER A 16 -12.49 17.76 3.56
N THR A 17 -11.35 17.92 4.24
CA THR A 17 -10.03 18.14 3.65
C THR A 17 -9.01 17.24 4.31
N LEU A 18 -8.24 16.51 3.50
CA LEU A 18 -7.22 15.61 4.00
C LEU A 18 -5.97 16.36 4.49
N PRO A 19 -5.23 15.82 5.48
CA PRO A 19 -4.02 16.44 6.00
C PRO A 19 -2.97 16.68 4.94
N SER A 20 -2.30 17.83 5.05
CA SER A 20 -1.11 18.11 4.23
C SER A 20 0.13 17.54 4.91
N ILE A 21 0.99 16.87 4.13
CA ILE A 21 2.22 16.26 4.64
C ILE A 21 3.42 16.83 3.92
N ASN A 22 4.37 17.39 4.68
CA ASN A 22 5.65 17.85 4.17
C ASN A 22 6.62 16.68 4.09
N TYR A 23 7.30 16.55 2.96
CA TYR A 23 8.43 15.63 2.82
C TYR A 23 9.53 16.27 1.97
N TYR A 24 10.73 15.71 2.12
CA TYR A 24 11.89 16.07 1.30
C TYR A 24 12.14 14.98 0.29
N TYR A 25 12.39 15.32 -0.96
CA TYR A 25 12.85 14.38 -1.97
C TYR A 25 14.23 14.79 -2.49
N HIS A 26 15.02 13.78 -2.87
CA HIS A 26 16.40 13.95 -3.32
C HIS A 26 17.26 14.77 -2.33
N ASN A 27 16.97 14.62 -1.03
CA ASN A 27 17.66 15.24 0.12
C ASN A 27 17.75 16.78 0.13
N THR A 28 17.07 17.48 -0.78
CA THR A 28 17.24 18.93 -0.95
C THR A 28 15.97 19.67 -1.35
N GLU A 29 15.04 19.02 -2.04
CA GLU A 29 13.79 19.64 -2.49
C GLU A 29 12.66 19.29 -1.52
N ASN A 30 11.87 20.27 -1.11
CA ASN A 30 10.71 20.06 -0.25
C ASN A 30 9.41 20.10 -1.07
N TYR A 31 8.44 19.28 -0.67
CA TYR A 31 7.10 19.33 -1.21
C TYR A 31 6.07 19.09 -0.12
N THR A 32 4.93 19.77 -0.23
CA THR A 32 3.77 19.58 0.64
C THR A 32 2.72 18.79 -0.13
N ILE A 33 2.56 17.50 0.20
CA ILE A 33 1.49 16.67 -0.37
C ILE A 33 0.17 17.25 0.12
N SER A 34 -0.63 17.75 -0.82
CA SER A 34 -1.91 18.41 -0.55
C SER A 34 -3.07 17.41 -0.51
N SER A 35 -4.24 17.85 -0.07
CA SER A 35 -5.47 17.05 -0.16
C SER A 35 -5.78 16.62 -1.61
N THR A 36 -5.46 17.45 -2.60
CA THR A 36 -5.66 17.12 -4.02
C THR A 36 -4.71 16.00 -4.46
N ASP A 37 -3.45 16.03 -4.03
CA ASP A 37 -2.48 14.98 -4.36
C ASP A 37 -2.92 13.63 -3.77
N TRP A 38 -3.41 13.63 -2.52
CA TRP A 38 -3.97 12.43 -1.89
C TRP A 38 -5.19 11.90 -2.64
N ASN A 39 -6.13 12.76 -3.00
CA ASN A 39 -7.32 12.36 -3.74
C ASN A 39 -6.96 11.76 -5.10
N ASN A 40 -6.02 12.36 -5.83
CA ASN A 40 -5.55 11.81 -7.11
C ASN A 40 -4.93 10.42 -6.92
N PHE A 41 -4.10 10.24 -5.88
CA PHE A 41 -3.55 8.92 -5.57
C PHE A 41 -4.64 7.89 -5.23
N ILE A 42 -5.60 8.27 -4.39
CA ILE A 42 -6.71 7.40 -4.00
C ILE A 42 -7.50 6.97 -5.24
N THR A 43 -7.93 7.92 -6.06
CA THR A 43 -8.77 7.65 -7.24
C THR A 43 -8.02 6.89 -8.33
N ASP A 44 -6.77 7.25 -8.62
CA ASP A 44 -6.05 6.66 -9.76
C ASP A 44 -5.33 5.34 -9.42
N VAL A 45 -5.06 5.10 -8.13
CA VAL A 45 -4.31 3.93 -7.66
C VAL A 45 -5.15 3.01 -6.79
N LEU A 46 -5.77 3.51 -5.71
CA LEU A 46 -6.49 2.67 -4.74
C LEU A 46 -7.89 2.25 -5.24
N ASP A 47 -8.57 3.10 -6.01
CA ASP A 47 -9.86 2.78 -6.64
C ASP A 47 -9.71 2.01 -7.95
N ASN A 48 -8.50 1.99 -8.50
CA ASN A 48 -8.22 1.29 -9.75
C ASN A 48 -8.18 -0.23 -9.51
N ARG A 49 -9.24 -0.91 -9.92
CA ARG A 49 -9.42 -2.36 -9.75
C ARG A 49 -8.42 -3.26 -10.49
N THR A 50 -7.60 -2.68 -11.36
CA THR A 50 -6.47 -3.40 -12.00
C THR A 50 -5.20 -3.38 -11.14
N ILE A 51 -5.14 -2.48 -10.15
CA ILE A 51 -4.03 -2.32 -9.20
C ILE A 51 -4.41 -2.91 -7.84
N VAL A 52 -5.55 -2.50 -7.27
CA VAL A 52 -6.10 -3.02 -6.01
C VAL A 52 -7.46 -3.65 -6.28
N THR A 53 -7.59 -4.95 -6.06
CA THR A 53 -8.78 -5.72 -6.50
C THR A 53 -10.04 -5.44 -5.68
N TYR A 54 -9.88 -5.08 -4.40
CA TYR A 54 -10.98 -4.70 -3.51
C TYR A 54 -11.57 -3.34 -3.89
N ASN A 55 -12.90 -3.21 -3.79
CA ASN A 55 -13.61 -1.98 -4.15
C ASN A 55 -13.57 -0.95 -3.01
N TRP A 56 -12.45 -0.25 -2.85
CA TRP A 56 -12.27 0.74 -1.79
C TRP A 56 -13.11 1.99 -1.95
N SER A 57 -13.47 2.38 -3.18
CA SER A 57 -14.33 3.55 -3.46
C SER A 57 -15.72 3.44 -2.85
N ALA A 58 -16.16 2.23 -2.47
CA ALA A 58 -17.43 2.01 -1.77
C ALA A 58 -17.32 2.15 -0.24
N ASN A 59 -16.11 2.32 0.30
CA ASN A 59 -15.85 2.43 1.73
C ASN A 59 -15.67 3.90 2.12
N ALA A 60 -16.56 4.41 2.98
CA ALA A 60 -16.50 5.80 3.46
C ALA A 60 -15.24 6.14 4.28
N THR A 61 -14.47 5.13 4.70
CA THR A 61 -13.27 5.26 5.53
C THR A 61 -12.01 4.87 4.75
N GLN A 62 -12.01 4.96 3.41
CA GLN A 62 -10.88 4.61 2.55
C GLN A 62 -9.60 5.38 2.90
N ASP A 63 -9.72 6.64 3.29
CA ASP A 63 -8.60 7.50 3.67
C ASP A 63 -7.74 6.91 4.80
N LEU A 64 -8.33 6.08 5.67
CA LEU A 64 -7.62 5.33 6.72
C LEU A 64 -6.63 4.29 6.17
N ILE A 65 -6.62 4.02 4.87
CA ILE A 65 -5.51 3.28 4.25
C ILE A 65 -4.20 4.02 4.48
N ILE A 66 -4.21 5.35 4.38
CA ILE A 66 -3.03 6.22 4.44
C ILE A 66 -2.90 6.89 5.81
N PHE A 67 -4.01 7.37 6.37
CA PHE A 67 -4.01 8.20 7.57
C PHE A 67 -4.23 7.41 8.86
N ASP A 68 -3.83 8.01 9.98
CA ASP A 68 -4.18 7.55 11.32
C ASP A 68 -5.68 7.75 11.62
N LEU A 69 -6.16 7.16 12.71
CA LEU A 69 -7.58 7.24 13.12
C LEU A 69 -8.06 8.67 13.43
N SER A 70 -7.13 9.59 13.71
CA SER A 70 -7.42 10.99 13.99
C SER A 70 -7.47 11.85 12.72
N TYR A 71 -7.05 11.32 11.56
CA TYR A 71 -6.83 12.08 10.33
C TYR A 71 -5.97 13.33 10.57
N THR A 72 -4.93 13.21 11.40
CA THR A 72 -3.96 14.30 11.65
C THR A 72 -2.58 13.98 11.12
N GLY A 73 -2.29 12.70 10.91
CA GLY A 73 -1.03 12.21 10.41
C GLY A 73 -1.20 10.91 9.64
N LEU A 74 -0.07 10.34 9.24
CA LEU A 74 -0.01 9.09 8.50
C LEU A 74 -0.03 7.91 9.46
N ASN A 75 -0.67 6.82 9.05
CA ASN A 75 -0.46 5.53 9.70
C ASN A 75 0.89 4.92 9.25
N VAL A 76 1.17 3.69 9.70
CA VAL A 76 2.44 2.99 9.39
C VAL A 76 2.63 2.76 7.88
N TYR A 77 1.56 2.40 7.18
CA TYR A 77 1.59 2.21 5.72
C TYR A 77 1.78 3.54 4.98
N GLY A 78 0.99 4.56 5.31
CA GLY A 78 1.12 5.89 4.72
C GLY A 78 2.50 6.50 4.92
N SER A 79 3.11 6.30 6.10
CA SER A 79 4.48 6.73 6.38
C SER A 79 5.50 6.04 5.47
N SER A 80 5.35 4.72 5.29
CA SER A 80 6.23 3.93 4.42
C SER A 80 6.08 4.34 2.95
N LEU A 81 4.85 4.62 2.51
CA LEU A 81 4.56 5.16 1.17
C LEU A 81 5.27 6.50 0.94
N VAL A 82 5.20 7.43 1.90
CA VAL A 82 5.86 8.75 1.78
C VAL A 82 7.39 8.62 1.80
N VAL A 83 7.94 7.70 2.59
CA VAL A 83 9.38 7.40 2.56
C VAL A 83 9.81 6.78 1.23
N ALA A 84 9.00 5.92 0.62
CA ALA A 84 9.29 5.42 -0.72
C ALA A 84 9.23 6.55 -1.76
N LEU A 85 8.20 7.41 -1.66
CA LEU A 85 8.03 8.56 -2.56
C LEU A 85 9.20 9.55 -2.47
N SER A 86 9.73 9.80 -1.27
CA SER A 86 10.88 10.69 -1.06
C SER A 86 12.13 10.27 -1.84
N SER A 87 12.31 8.97 -2.04
CA SER A 87 13.39 8.41 -2.86
C SER A 87 13.15 8.51 -4.37
N ILE A 88 11.90 8.77 -4.79
CA ILE A 88 11.48 8.78 -6.19
C ILE A 88 11.38 10.21 -6.71
N GLY A 89 10.61 11.08 -6.07
CA GLY A 89 10.41 12.46 -6.50
C GLY A 89 9.09 13.08 -6.03
N SER A 90 8.60 14.08 -6.77
CA SER A 90 7.34 14.80 -6.51
C SER A 90 6.10 13.89 -6.57
N PRO A 91 4.97 14.24 -5.92
CA PRO A 91 3.80 13.36 -5.74
C PRO A 91 2.88 13.29 -6.99
N THR A 92 3.47 13.17 -8.17
CA THR A 92 2.69 12.84 -9.38
C THR A 92 2.07 11.44 -9.24
N VAL A 93 0.93 11.19 -9.89
CA VAL A 93 0.27 9.88 -9.89
C VAL A 93 1.25 8.77 -10.30
N ALA A 94 2.11 9.02 -11.29
CA ALA A 94 3.13 8.06 -11.72
C ALA A 94 4.15 7.74 -10.61
N ASN A 95 4.63 8.75 -9.89
CA ASN A 95 5.59 8.54 -8.79
C ASN A 95 4.93 7.92 -7.57
N MET A 96 3.70 8.31 -7.24
CA MET A 96 2.89 7.70 -6.18
C MET A 96 2.61 6.22 -6.50
N THR A 97 2.33 5.89 -7.77
CA THR A 97 2.17 4.50 -8.21
C THR A 97 3.46 3.70 -8.06
N LYS A 98 4.62 4.29 -8.38
CA LYS A 98 5.93 3.63 -8.13
C LYS A 98 6.20 3.45 -6.64
N ALA A 99 5.90 4.45 -5.81
CA ALA A 99 6.05 4.38 -4.35
C ALA A 99 5.14 3.29 -3.77
N PHE A 100 3.90 3.21 -4.24
CA PHE A 100 2.96 2.15 -3.90
C PHE A 100 3.53 0.75 -4.17
N TRP A 101 4.06 0.52 -5.37
CA TRP A 101 4.66 -0.77 -5.72
C TRP A 101 5.96 -1.06 -4.97
N ALA A 102 6.72 -0.03 -4.60
CA ALA A 102 7.93 -0.20 -3.79
C ALA A 102 7.63 -0.78 -2.40
N VAL A 103 6.49 -0.42 -1.80
CA VAL A 103 6.07 -0.91 -0.47
C VAL A 103 5.02 -2.02 -0.51
N ALA A 104 4.54 -2.40 -1.70
CA ALA A 104 3.42 -3.33 -1.87
C ALA A 104 3.68 -4.71 -1.23
N ASN A 105 4.92 -5.21 -1.32
CA ASN A 105 5.30 -6.52 -0.80
C ASN A 105 5.86 -6.49 0.62
N ASP A 106 5.96 -5.32 1.24
CA ASP A 106 6.37 -5.21 2.65
C ASP A 106 5.28 -5.78 3.55
N SER A 107 5.71 -6.26 4.73
CA SER A 107 4.80 -6.74 5.77
C SER A 107 3.84 -5.64 6.19
N SER A 108 2.54 -5.93 6.14
CA SER A 108 1.52 -5.05 6.71
C SER A 108 1.42 -5.21 8.23
N GLN A 109 0.72 -4.30 8.89
CA GLN A 109 0.33 -4.49 10.29
C GLN A 109 -0.71 -5.61 10.46
N VAL A 110 -1.40 -6.00 9.39
CA VAL A 110 -2.33 -7.15 9.38
C VAL A 110 -1.51 -8.44 9.35
N SER A 111 -1.62 -9.23 10.42
CA SER A 111 -0.79 -10.43 10.63
C SER A 111 -0.89 -11.42 9.47
N GLY A 112 0.25 -11.74 8.85
CA GLY A 112 0.35 -12.69 7.74
C GLY A 112 0.10 -12.10 6.35
N TYR A 113 -0.08 -10.79 6.23
CA TYR A 113 -0.36 -10.11 4.96
C TYR A 113 0.77 -9.15 4.59
N THR A 114 1.10 -9.09 3.30
CA THR A 114 1.79 -7.94 2.73
C THR A 114 0.81 -6.79 2.54
N ASN A 115 1.32 -5.56 2.35
CA ASN A 115 0.48 -4.38 2.15
C ASN A 115 -0.54 -4.58 1.01
N ILE A 116 -0.10 -5.08 -0.15
CA ILE A 116 -1.02 -5.33 -1.28
C ILE A 116 -2.06 -6.40 -0.96
N ARG A 117 -1.70 -7.48 -0.25
CA ARG A 117 -2.66 -8.52 0.12
C ARG A 117 -3.69 -8.03 1.13
N ALA A 118 -3.28 -7.17 2.06
CA ALA A 118 -4.22 -6.53 2.98
C ALA A 118 -5.22 -5.66 2.20
N LEU A 119 -4.72 -4.82 1.29
CA LEU A 119 -5.56 -3.97 0.44
C LEU A 119 -6.51 -4.76 -0.45
N ASP A 120 -6.03 -5.80 -1.12
CA ASP A 120 -6.82 -6.69 -1.99
C ASP A 120 -7.92 -7.46 -1.25
N THR A 121 -7.79 -7.60 0.07
CA THR A 121 -8.79 -8.26 0.92
C THR A 121 -9.64 -7.28 1.72
N GLY A 122 -9.51 -5.97 1.47
CA GLY A 122 -10.28 -4.94 2.16
C GLY A 122 -9.84 -4.67 3.60
N ALA A 123 -8.60 -5.04 3.96
CA ALA A 123 -8.00 -4.71 5.24
C ALA A 123 -7.08 -3.49 5.12
N TYR A 124 -7.04 -2.69 6.16
CA TYR A 124 -6.18 -1.52 6.26
C TYR A 124 -4.75 -1.92 6.62
N PRO A 125 -3.76 -1.75 5.71
CA PRO A 125 -2.40 -2.25 5.92
C PRO A 125 -1.67 -1.59 7.10
N GLY A 126 -2.07 -0.37 7.46
CA GLY A 126 -1.48 0.40 8.56
C GLY A 126 -1.96 0.06 9.97
N PHE A 127 -2.92 -0.87 10.14
CA PHE A 127 -3.54 -1.15 11.44
C PHE A 127 -3.55 -2.64 11.80
N SER A 128 -3.02 -2.98 12.98
CA SER A 128 -2.90 -4.36 13.44
C SER A 128 -4.22 -5.02 13.85
N TRP A 129 -5.23 -4.21 14.19
CA TRP A 129 -6.59 -4.66 14.47
C TRP A 129 -7.42 -4.87 13.19
N SER A 130 -6.94 -4.40 12.04
CA SER A 130 -7.70 -4.52 10.79
C SER A 130 -7.74 -5.97 10.34
N THR A 131 -8.92 -6.40 9.88
CA THR A 131 -9.15 -7.77 9.43
C THR A 131 -9.64 -7.76 7.99
N PRO A 132 -9.25 -8.76 7.17
CA PRO A 132 -9.77 -8.96 5.83
C PRO A 132 -11.31 -8.96 5.78
N ALA A 133 -11.89 -8.03 5.03
CA ALA A 133 -13.33 -8.01 4.74
C ALA A 133 -13.71 -9.18 3.81
N VAL A 134 -12.82 -9.48 2.86
CA VAL A 134 -12.91 -10.67 2.02
C VAL A 134 -11.95 -11.70 2.61
N LYS A 135 -12.51 -12.74 3.26
CA LYS A 135 -11.70 -13.90 3.66
C LYS A 135 -11.07 -14.46 2.40
N PRO A 136 -9.73 -14.61 2.32
CA PRO A 136 -9.15 -15.28 1.18
C PRO A 136 -9.78 -16.66 1.10
N MET A 137 -10.38 -17.00 -0.05
CA MET A 137 -10.52 -18.42 -0.40
C MET A 137 -9.14 -19.03 -0.16
N ALA A 138 -9.07 -20.14 0.54
CA ALA A 138 -7.81 -20.81 0.84
C ALA A 138 -7.05 -21.11 -0.46
N VAL A 139 -6.24 -20.17 -0.92
CA VAL A 139 -5.34 -20.27 -2.06
C VAL A 139 -3.99 -19.79 -1.56
N THR A 140 -3.50 -20.50 -0.54
CA THR A 140 -2.27 -20.19 0.21
C THR A 140 -1.01 -20.15 -0.66
N GLU A 141 -0.98 -20.70 -1.87
CA GLU A 141 0.32 -21.03 -2.50
C GLU A 141 0.50 -20.55 -3.95
N ARG A 142 -0.55 -20.11 -4.65
CA ARG A 142 -0.45 -19.98 -6.12
C ARG A 142 0.36 -18.78 -6.62
N ASN A 143 0.46 -17.69 -5.84
CA ASN A 143 1.12 -16.46 -6.30
C ASN A 143 2.62 -16.39 -5.97
N ILE A 144 3.09 -17.14 -4.97
CA ILE A 144 4.55 -17.26 -4.72
C ILE A 144 5.22 -18.03 -5.88
N ALA A 145 4.54 -19.02 -6.46
CA ALA A 145 5.05 -19.78 -7.59
C ALA A 145 5.26 -18.93 -8.85
N ILE A 146 4.43 -17.89 -9.09
CA ILE A 146 4.53 -17.04 -10.29
C ILE A 146 5.72 -16.09 -10.20
N VAL A 147 5.95 -15.45 -9.04
CA VAL A 147 7.08 -14.52 -8.87
C VAL A 147 8.42 -15.25 -8.85
N VAL A 148 8.50 -16.41 -8.18
CA VAL A 148 9.71 -17.26 -8.22
C VAL A 148 9.97 -17.78 -9.63
N GLY A 149 8.92 -18.16 -10.37
CA GLY A 149 9.02 -18.58 -11.77
C GLY A 149 9.59 -17.49 -12.68
N ILE A 150 9.15 -16.24 -12.52
CA ILE A 150 9.64 -15.11 -13.33
C ILE A 150 11.12 -14.84 -13.01
N VAL A 151 11.52 -14.82 -11.74
CA VAL A 151 12.93 -14.60 -11.37
C VAL A 151 13.81 -15.76 -11.87
N ALA A 152 13.40 -17.01 -11.69
CA ALA A 152 14.16 -18.17 -12.18
C ALA A 152 14.30 -18.20 -13.71
N VAL A 153 13.23 -17.87 -14.44
CA VAL A 153 13.27 -17.79 -15.92
C VAL A 153 14.18 -16.64 -16.36
N THR A 154 14.17 -15.50 -15.69
CA THR A 154 15.05 -14.38 -16.02
C THR A 154 16.52 -14.73 -15.76
N PHE A 155 16.82 -15.45 -14.67
CA PHE A 155 18.17 -15.95 -14.37
C PHE A 155 18.63 -17.02 -15.38
N ILE A 156 17.77 -17.97 -15.77
CA ILE A 156 18.09 -18.99 -16.78
C ILE A 156 18.30 -18.35 -18.15
N LEU A 157 17.42 -17.43 -18.57
CA LEU A 157 17.57 -16.72 -19.84
C LEU A 157 18.83 -15.86 -19.86
N TYR A 158 19.14 -15.16 -18.76
CA TYR A 158 20.41 -14.43 -18.63
C TYR A 158 21.61 -15.39 -18.76
N PHE A 159 21.58 -16.56 -18.11
CA PHE A 159 22.69 -17.50 -18.19
C PHE A 159 22.82 -18.20 -19.56
N VAL A 160 21.71 -18.44 -20.26
CA VAL A 160 21.69 -19.05 -21.60
C VAL A 160 22.11 -18.05 -22.68
N PHE A 161 21.62 -16.81 -22.61
CA PHE A 161 21.90 -15.79 -23.64
C PHE A 161 23.20 -15.02 -23.40
N ASN A 162 23.67 -14.89 -22.15
CA ASN A 162 24.95 -14.26 -21.84
C ASN A 162 26.13 -15.26 -21.85
N ARG A 163 25.87 -16.54 -22.16
CA ARG A 163 26.91 -17.55 -22.43
C ARG A 163 27.28 -17.55 -23.92
N LYS A 164 27.96 -16.51 -24.38
CA LYS A 164 28.89 -16.63 -25.53
C LYS A 164 30.06 -15.67 -25.38
N HIS A 165 31.10 -16.13 -24.69
CA HIS A 165 32.50 -16.15 -25.10
C HIS A 165 33.28 -17.13 -24.22
#